data_AF-A0A445M201-F1
#
_entry.id   AF-A0A445M201-F1
#
_cell.length_a   1.000
_cell.length_b   1.000
_cell.length_c   1.000
_cell.angle_alpha   90.00
_cell.angle_beta   90.00
_cell.angle_gamma   90.00
#
_symmetry.space_group_name_H-M   'P 1'
#
loop_
_entity.id
_entity.type
_entity.pdbx_description
1 polymer ?
#
loop_
_entity_poly.entity_id
_entity_poly.type
_entity_poly.pdbx_seq_one_letter_code
_entity_poly.pdbx_strand_id
1 'polypeptide(L)'
;AEYTIPATGGGGDSPHVQKANIPMEKGGYLIYGTAHMHSGVVNATLYGQDGRTLCTSTPKYGTGKEAGNEKGYLIGMSVCYPQPGSIKIHDGEILTLESRYKNEFRTGAMGHFYIYLAEELPQ
;
A
#
# COMPACT_ATOMS: atom_id res chain seq x y z
N ALA A 1 4.49 10.51 6.79
CA ALA A 1 5.75 10.65 7.54
C ALA A 1 6.38 9.27 7.69
N GLU A 2 7.70 9.19 7.62
CA GLU A 2 8.41 7.95 7.93
C GLU A 2 8.38 7.67 9.44
N TYR A 3 8.51 6.40 9.83
CA TYR A 3 8.52 5.98 11.23
C TYR A 3 9.50 4.83 11.47
N THR A 4 9.79 4.57 12.75
CA THR A 4 10.67 3.47 13.16
C THR A 4 9.83 2.31 13.68
N ILE A 5 10.14 1.10 13.22
CA ILE A 5 9.63 -0.15 13.78
C ILE A 5 10.64 -0.59 14.86
N PRO A 6 10.24 -0.66 16.14
CA PRO A 6 11.15 -1.01 17.22
C PRO A 6 11.57 -2.49 17.11
N ALA A 7 12.74 -2.81 17.67
CA ALA A 7 13.15 -4.19 17.88
C ALA A 7 12.19 -4.82 18.90
N THR A 8 11.37 -5.77 18.48
CA THR A 8 10.60 -6.57 19.44
C THR A 8 11.55 -7.56 20.10
N GLY A 9 11.58 -7.57 21.44
CA GLY A 9 12.49 -8.39 22.27
C GLY A 9 12.18 -9.88 22.26
N GLY A 10 11.85 -10.44 21.10
CA GLY A 10 11.45 -11.83 20.90
C GLY A 10 9.93 -12.00 20.74
N GLY A 11 9.51 -12.58 19.61
CA GLY A 11 8.31 -13.43 19.56
C GLY A 11 7.00 -12.77 19.10
N GLY A 12 6.96 -12.22 17.89
CA GLY A 12 5.68 -12.04 17.20
C GLY A 12 5.85 -12.20 15.69
N ASP A 13 5.43 -13.35 15.14
CA ASP A 13 5.40 -13.63 13.69
C ASP A 13 4.46 -12.69 12.91
N SER A 14 3.61 -11.95 13.63
CA SER A 14 2.65 -11.01 13.05
C SER A 14 3.34 -9.76 12.50
N PRO A 15 2.98 -9.27 11.30
CA PRO A 15 3.48 -8.02 10.76
C PRO A 15 3.21 -6.82 11.68
N HIS A 16 4.13 -5.86 11.71
CA HIS A 16 3.88 -4.53 12.23
C HIS A 16 2.92 -3.79 11.30
N VAL A 17 1.82 -3.27 11.84
CA VAL A 17 0.74 -2.64 11.07
C VAL A 17 0.64 -1.16 11.42
N GLN A 18 0.58 -0.31 10.39
CA GLN A 18 0.22 1.09 10.52
C GLN A 18 -0.95 1.43 9.62
N LYS A 19 -1.82 2.34 10.08
CA LYS A 19 -3.02 2.75 9.36
C LYS A 19 -3.11 4.27 9.26
N ALA A 20 -3.62 4.75 8.12
CA ALA A 20 -3.99 6.14 7.93
C ALA A 20 -5.41 6.20 7.35
N ASN A 21 -6.23 7.10 7.90
CA ASN A 21 -7.57 7.38 7.41
C ASN A 21 -7.53 8.65 6.55
N ILE A 22 -8.03 8.55 5.33
CA ILE A 22 -7.95 9.59 4.31
C ILE A 22 -9.39 9.95 3.92
N PRO A 23 -9.93 11.07 4.44
CA PRO A 23 -11.25 11.55 4.01
C PRO A 23 -11.16 12.09 2.58
N MET A 24 -11.96 11.54 1.68
CA MET A 24 -12.00 11.98 0.28
C MET A 24 -12.99 13.13 0.13
N GLU A 25 -12.50 14.35 -0.09
CA GLU A 25 -13.38 15.50 -0.38
C GLU A 25 -14.21 15.27 -1.65
N LYS A 26 -13.58 14.70 -2.68
CA LYS A 26 -14.21 14.28 -3.92
C LYS A 26 -13.78 12.85 -4.27
N GLY A 27 -14.76 11.98 -4.48
CA GLY A 27 -14.58 10.61 -4.91
C GLY A 27 -14.41 10.49 -6.42
N GLY A 28 -14.52 9.26 -6.91
CA GLY A 28 -14.31 8.93 -8.32
C GLY A 28 -14.18 7.43 -8.54
N TYR A 29 -14.05 7.04 -9.80
CA TYR A 29 -13.73 5.67 -10.16
C TYR A 29 -12.24 5.44 -9.98
N LEU A 30 -11.87 4.44 -9.19
CA LEU A 30 -10.47 4.06 -9.07
C LEU A 30 -10.01 3.48 -10.41
N ILE A 31 -8.95 4.05 -10.99
CA ILE A 31 -8.38 3.59 -12.28
C ILE A 31 -6.94 3.08 -12.13
N TYR A 32 -6.27 3.46 -11.04
CA TYR A 32 -4.90 3.09 -10.76
C TYR A 32 -4.65 3.14 -9.26
N GLY A 33 -3.92 2.15 -8.73
CA GLY A 33 -3.42 2.15 -7.36
C GLY A 33 -2.06 1.48 -7.27
N THR A 34 -1.11 2.08 -6.55
CA THR A 34 0.15 1.41 -6.20
C THR A 34 0.74 1.97 -4.92
N ALA A 35 1.45 1.13 -4.18
CA ALA A 35 2.19 1.58 -3.01
C ALA A 35 3.64 1.92 -3.38
N HIS A 36 4.20 2.88 -2.66
CA HIS A 36 5.65 3.08 -2.57
C HIS A 36 6.06 2.75 -1.14
N MET A 37 6.89 1.74 -0.99
CA MET A 37 7.27 1.18 0.30
C MET A 37 8.78 0.94 0.34
N HIS A 38 9.33 0.74 1.54
CA HIS A 38 10.74 0.36 1.71
C HIS A 38 10.89 -1.15 1.95
N SER A 39 12.12 -1.64 1.86
CA SER A 39 12.45 -3.05 2.09
C SER A 39 11.99 -3.54 3.47
N GLY A 40 11.41 -4.74 3.51
CA GLY A 40 10.81 -5.30 4.71
C GLY A 40 9.28 -5.18 4.77
N VAL A 41 8.67 -4.51 3.79
CA VAL A 41 7.21 -4.50 3.61
C VAL A 41 6.70 -5.92 3.26
N VAL A 42 5.52 -6.24 3.77
CA VAL A 42 4.75 -7.45 3.43
C VAL A 42 3.72 -7.11 2.35
N ASN A 43 2.95 -6.05 2.54
CA ASN A 43 2.06 -5.44 1.56
C ASN A 43 1.57 -4.07 2.06
N ALA A 44 0.85 -3.36 1.19
CA ALA A 44 0.02 -2.23 1.56
C ALA A 44 -1.36 -2.39 0.91
N THR A 45 -2.41 -2.17 1.70
CA THR A 45 -3.79 -2.34 1.24
C THR A 45 -4.59 -1.07 1.46
N LEU A 46 -5.30 -0.64 0.42
CA LEU A 46 -6.27 0.44 0.48
C LEU A 46 -7.67 -0.15 0.64
N TYR A 47 -8.38 0.29 1.67
CA TYR A 47 -9.74 -0.13 1.97
C TYR A 47 -10.73 1.03 1.81
N GLY A 48 -11.95 0.71 1.37
CA GLY A 48 -13.10 1.60 1.46
C GLY A 48 -13.64 1.66 2.88
N GLN A 49 -14.52 2.63 3.15
CA GLN A 49 -15.07 2.85 4.48
C GLN A 49 -15.92 1.66 4.97
N ASP A 50 -16.51 0.92 4.04
CA ASP A 50 -17.27 -0.31 4.25
C ASP A 50 -16.40 -1.56 4.46
N GLY A 51 -15.07 -1.40 4.50
CA GLY A 51 -14.10 -2.49 4.69
C GLY A 51 -13.78 -3.26 3.41
N ARG A 52 -14.35 -2.90 2.25
CA ARG A 52 -14.01 -3.54 0.97
C ARG A 52 -12.55 -3.26 0.61
N THR A 53 -11.87 -4.24 0.04
CA THR A 53 -10.51 -4.05 -0.48
C THR A 53 -10.57 -3.37 -1.84
N LEU A 54 -10.00 -2.17 -1.94
CA LEU A 54 -9.95 -1.40 -3.19
C LEU A 54 -8.71 -1.75 -4.00
N CYS A 55 -7.57 -1.89 -3.34
CA CYS A 55 -6.31 -2.31 -3.96
C CYS A 55 -5.33 -2.85 -2.91
N THR A 56 -4.73 -4.00 -3.20
CA THR A 56 -3.60 -4.54 -2.44
C THR A 56 -2.34 -4.51 -3.29
N SER A 57 -1.38 -3.67 -2.91
CA SER A 57 -0.07 -3.58 -3.53
C SER A 57 0.92 -4.47 -2.78
N THR A 58 1.56 -5.38 -3.49
CA THR A 58 2.47 -6.40 -2.94
C THR A 58 3.90 -6.21 -3.44
N PRO A 59 4.91 -6.50 -2.61
CA PRO A 59 6.30 -6.29 -2.96
C PRO A 59 6.83 -7.36 -3.92
N LYS A 60 7.74 -6.93 -4.79
CA LYS A 60 8.65 -7.80 -5.53
C LYS A 60 10.06 -7.62 -4.96
N TYR A 61 10.65 -8.71 -4.47
CA TYR A 61 12.02 -8.71 -3.96
C TYR A 61 13.00 -9.23 -5.00
N GLY A 62 14.17 -8.62 -5.06
CA GLY A 62 15.27 -9.06 -5.92
C GLY A 62 15.85 -10.39 -5.45
N THR A 63 16.51 -11.09 -6.38
CA THR A 63 17.09 -12.42 -6.15
C THR A 63 18.55 -12.54 -6.57
N GLY A 64 19.08 -11.54 -7.26
CA GLY A 64 20.42 -11.51 -7.85
C GLY A 64 21.40 -10.55 -7.17
N LYS A 65 22.39 -10.10 -7.94
CA LYS A 65 23.46 -9.17 -7.50
C LYS A 65 23.58 -7.93 -8.39
N GLU A 66 22.73 -7.83 -9.41
CA GLU A 66 22.72 -6.73 -10.36
C GLU A 66 21.92 -5.54 -9.82
N ALA A 67 22.25 -4.34 -10.27
CA ALA A 67 21.54 -3.12 -9.91
C ALA A 67 20.04 -3.24 -10.25
N GLY A 68 19.16 -3.11 -9.27
CA GLY A 68 17.71 -3.25 -9.43
C GLY A 68 17.19 -4.69 -9.34
N ASN A 69 18.04 -5.67 -8.99
CA ASN A 69 17.64 -7.05 -8.71
C ASN A 69 18.42 -7.63 -7.51
N GLU A 70 18.84 -6.80 -6.56
CA GLU A 70 19.65 -7.23 -5.43
C GLU A 70 18.86 -8.13 -4.49
N LYS A 71 19.47 -9.26 -4.10
CA LYS A 71 18.83 -10.26 -3.25
C LYS A 71 18.36 -9.65 -1.93
N GLY A 72 17.05 -9.73 -1.68
CA GLY A 72 16.44 -9.25 -0.44
C GLY A 72 16.08 -7.76 -0.42
N TYR A 73 16.41 -7.01 -1.48
CA TYR A 73 15.96 -5.64 -1.65
C TYR A 73 14.59 -5.60 -2.32
N LEU A 74 13.76 -4.65 -1.91
CA LEU A 74 12.52 -4.36 -2.61
C LEU A 74 12.84 -3.70 -3.95
N ILE A 75 12.44 -4.33 -5.04
CA ILE A 75 12.72 -3.87 -6.41
C ILE A 75 11.47 -3.38 -7.14
N GLY A 76 10.31 -3.44 -6.48
CA GLY A 76 9.06 -2.92 -7.03
C GLY A 76 7.86 -3.28 -6.18
N MET A 77 6.76 -2.61 -6.45
CA MET A 77 5.45 -2.87 -5.86
C MET A 77 4.45 -3.18 -6.98
N SER A 78 3.51 -4.08 -6.73
CA SER A 78 2.45 -4.38 -7.69
C SER A 78 1.50 -3.21 -7.85
N VAL A 79 0.85 -3.17 -9.00
CA VAL A 79 -0.09 -2.11 -9.36
C VAL A 79 -1.48 -2.74 -9.51
N CYS A 80 -2.49 -2.03 -9.03
CA CYS A 80 -3.89 -2.35 -9.30
C CYS A 80 -4.37 -1.53 -10.50
N TYR A 81 -4.82 -2.24 -11.53
CA TYR A 81 -5.58 -1.69 -12.63
C TYR A 81 -6.98 -2.32 -12.58
N PRO A 82 -7.91 -1.77 -11.78
CA PRO A 82 -9.26 -2.28 -11.71
C PRO A 82 -9.96 -2.15 -13.07
N GLN A 83 -10.93 -3.01 -13.32
CA GLN A 83 -11.79 -2.86 -14.49
C GLN A 83 -12.47 -1.48 -14.44
N PRO A 84 -12.47 -0.69 -15.53
CA PRO A 84 -13.16 0.60 -15.56
C PRO A 84 -14.59 0.47 -15.05
N GLY A 85 -14.97 1.29 -14.07
CA GLY A 85 -16.31 1.30 -13.48
C GLY A 85 -16.54 0.31 -12.35
N SER A 86 -15.64 -0.64 -12.11
CA SER A 86 -15.84 -1.68 -11.09
C SER A 86 -15.73 -1.16 -9.65
N ILE A 87 -14.94 -0.10 -9.43
CA ILE A 87 -14.68 0.45 -8.10
C ILE A 87 -15.01 1.94 -8.09
N LYS A 88 -16.13 2.30 -7.46
CA LYS A 88 -16.51 3.69 -7.18
C LYS A 88 -16.18 4.03 -5.73
N ILE A 89 -15.43 5.11 -5.53
CA ILE A 89 -15.24 5.79 -4.25
C ILE A 89 -16.19 6.99 -4.22
N HIS A 90 -16.92 7.16 -3.12
CA HIS A 90 -17.91 8.22 -2.97
C HIS A 90 -17.31 9.50 -2.37
N ASP A 91 -17.97 10.63 -2.63
CA ASP A 91 -17.65 11.89 -1.97
C ASP A 91 -17.85 11.75 -0.46
N GLY A 92 -16.88 12.22 0.32
CA GLY A 92 -16.86 12.08 1.78
C GLY A 92 -16.47 10.69 2.30
N GLU A 93 -16.24 9.69 1.43
CA GLU A 93 -15.82 8.36 1.86
C GLU A 93 -14.44 8.41 2.54
N ILE A 94 -14.30 7.73 3.67
CA ILE A 94 -13.03 7.62 4.39
C ILE A 94 -12.30 6.37 3.93
N LEU A 95 -11.20 6.54 3.20
CA LEU A 95 -10.34 5.44 2.81
C LEU A 95 -9.36 5.09 3.94
N THR A 96 -9.09 3.81 4.13
CA THR A 96 -8.07 3.36 5.08
C THR A 96 -6.89 2.77 4.33
N LEU A 97 -5.72 3.38 4.47
CA LEU A 97 -4.46 2.79 4.02
C LEU A 97 -3.84 1.98 5.15
N GLU A 98 -3.69 0.67 4.97
CA GLU A 98 -2.98 -0.23 5.88
C GLU A 98 -1.62 -0.60 5.29
N SER A 99 -0.54 -0.33 6.03
CA SER A 99 0.82 -0.73 5.69
C SER A 99 1.28 -1.83 6.62
N ARG A 100 1.76 -2.95 6.05
CA ARG A 100 2.28 -4.07 6.81
C ARG A 100 3.76 -4.26 6.55
N TYR A 101 4.55 -4.25 7.61
CA TYR A 101 5.97 -4.57 7.57
C TYR A 101 6.26 -5.81 8.40
N LYS A 102 7.30 -6.55 8.03
CA LYS A 102 7.86 -7.57 8.91
C LYS A 102 8.24 -6.92 10.24
N ASN A 103 7.93 -7.61 11.33
CA ASN A 103 8.15 -7.14 12.69
C ASN A 103 9.63 -7.29 13.10
N GLU A 104 10.48 -6.57 12.38
CA GLU A 104 11.93 -6.50 12.59
C GLU A 104 12.31 -5.03 12.75
N PHE A 105 13.39 -4.76 13.46
CA PHE A 105 13.90 -3.40 13.61
C PHE A 105 14.17 -2.75 12.25
N ARG A 106 13.52 -1.61 11.99
CA ARG A 106 13.69 -0.85 10.76
C ARG A 106 13.48 0.63 11.04
N THR A 107 14.34 1.47 10.47
CA THR A 107 14.14 2.91 10.40
C THR A 107 13.62 3.30 9.02
N GLY A 108 13.00 4.46 8.92
CA GLY A 108 12.50 4.96 7.64
C GLY A 108 11.35 4.12 7.06
N ALA A 109 10.60 3.37 7.86
CA ALA A 109 9.42 2.66 7.36
C ALA A 109 8.38 3.69 6.89
N MET A 110 7.75 3.42 5.75
CA MET A 110 6.77 4.34 5.15
C MET A 110 5.53 3.60 4.68
N GLY A 111 4.39 4.28 4.69
CA GLY A 111 3.13 3.83 4.09
C GLY A 111 2.66 4.84 3.07
N HIS A 112 3.24 4.82 1.87
CA HIS A 112 2.87 5.76 0.81
C HIS A 112 2.11 5.04 -0.30
N PHE A 113 1.06 5.65 -0.80
CA PHE A 113 0.16 5.03 -1.76
C PHE A 113 -0.35 6.07 -2.75
N TYR A 114 -0.21 5.78 -4.04
CA TYR A 114 -0.78 6.56 -5.11
C TYR A 114 -2.11 5.95 -5.53
N ILE A 115 -3.13 6.80 -5.63
CA ILE A 115 -4.37 6.48 -6.32
C ILE A 115 -4.64 7.52 -7.39
N TYR A 116 -5.13 7.07 -8.54
CA TYR A 116 -5.72 7.96 -9.55
C TYR A 116 -7.19 7.62 -9.69
N LEU A 117 -7.99 8.68 -9.66
CA LEU A 117 -9.44 8.62 -9.76
C LEU A 117 -9.89 9.32 -11.02
N ALA A 118 -10.85 8.72 -11.72
CA ALA A 118 -11.56 9.35 -12.81
C ALA A 118 -12.96 9.76 -12.33
N GLU A 119 -13.34 11.02 -12.55
CA GLU A 119 -14.69 11.48 -12.22
C GLU A 119 -15.74 10.80 -13.12
N GLU A 120 -15.44 10.77 -14.42
CA GLU A 120 -16.20 10.12 -15.47
C GLU A 120 -15.32 9.11 -16.21
N LEU A 121 -15.94 8.04 -16.73
CA LEU A 121 -15.25 7.03 -17.51
C LEU A 121 -15.50 7.27 -19.00
N PRO A 122 -14.56 6.87 -19.89
CA PRO A 122 -14.82 6.89 -21.33
C PRO A 122 -16.10 6.09 -21.64
N GLN A 123 -16.95 6.65 -22.50
CA GLN A 123 -18.12 5.95 -23.05
C GLN A 123 -17.71 4.84 -24.01
#